data_AF-X8E0Y4-F1
#
_entry.id   AF-X8E0Y4-F1
#
_cell.length_a   1.000
_cell.length_b   1.000
_cell.length_c   1.000
_cell.angle_alpha   90.00
_cell.angle_beta   90.00
_cell.angle_gamma   90.00
#
_symmetry.space_group_name_H-M   'P 1'
#
loop_
_entity.id
_entity.type
_entity.pdbx_description
1 polymer ?
#
loop_
_entity_poly.entity_id
_entity_poly.type
_entity_poly.pdbx_seq_one_letter_code
_entity_poly.pdbx_strand_id
1 'polypeptide(L)'
;MRKPETIATAIRIGSPASWATAVEAQQQSNGRFLAATDEEILAAYHLVAAAEGVFVEPASAASIAGLLKAIHDGWVAPDQPWCVRSPATVSKIPIPR
;
A
#
# COMPACT_ATOMS: atom_id res chain seq x y z
N MET A 1 13.69 21.84 -4.05
CA MET A 1 12.38 21.17 -3.89
C MET A 1 12.44 19.82 -4.57
N ARG A 2 12.16 18.72 -3.85
CA ARG A 2 11.87 17.43 -4.52
C ARG A 2 10.52 17.60 -5.22
N LYS A 3 10.44 17.22 -6.50
CA LYS A 3 9.20 17.22 -7.28
C LYS A 3 8.66 15.78 -7.27
N PRO A 4 7.85 15.39 -6.28
CA PRO A 4 7.27 14.05 -6.24
C PRO A 4 6.28 13.90 -7.40
N GLU A 5 6.36 12.78 -8.11
CA GLU A 5 5.43 12.44 -9.20
C GLU A 5 4.89 11.04 -8.97
N THR A 6 3.58 10.90 -9.17
CA THR A 6 2.83 9.64 -9.14
C THR A 6 1.40 9.92 -9.58
N ILE A 7 0.75 8.95 -10.22
CA ILE A 7 -0.70 8.98 -10.46
C ILE A 7 -1.53 8.99 -9.16
N ALA A 8 -0.96 8.50 -8.05
CA ALA A 8 -1.60 8.40 -6.75
C ALA A 8 -1.51 9.75 -6.02
N THR A 9 -2.29 10.73 -6.50
CA THR A 9 -2.19 12.14 -6.10
C THR A 9 -2.29 12.37 -4.58
N ALA A 10 -3.08 11.57 -3.86
CA ALA A 10 -3.22 11.70 -2.40
C ALA A 10 -1.93 11.38 -1.61
N ILE A 11 -0.98 10.64 -2.20
CA ILE A 11 0.34 10.32 -1.60
C ILE A 11 1.51 10.99 -2.35
N ARG A 12 1.23 11.94 -3.25
CA ARG A 12 2.25 12.72 -3.98
C ARG A 12 2.90 13.77 -3.08
N ILE A 13 3.66 13.31 -2.08
CA ILE A 13 4.23 14.14 -1.00
C ILE A 13 5.76 13.97 -0.98
N GLY A 14 6.50 15.07 -1.21
CA GLY A 14 7.96 15.05 -1.28
C GLY A 14 8.66 15.29 0.08
N SER A 15 7.93 15.83 1.05
CA SER A 15 8.42 16.15 2.40
C SER A 15 7.29 15.94 3.42
N PRO A 16 7.08 14.71 3.92
CA PRO A 16 5.98 14.40 4.81
C PRO A 16 6.14 15.09 6.18
N ALA A 17 5.09 15.77 6.65
CA ALA A 17 5.10 16.49 7.92
C ALA A 17 5.32 15.57 9.12
N SER A 18 4.80 14.34 9.05
CA SER A 18 4.88 13.33 10.13
C SER A 18 6.02 12.33 9.93
N TRP A 19 7.12 12.73 9.28
CA TRP A 19 8.26 11.83 9.02
C TRP A 19 8.81 11.18 10.28
N ALA A 20 9.05 11.97 11.34
CA ALA A 20 9.67 11.48 12.57
C ALA A 20 8.82 10.39 13.25
N THR A 21 7.51 10.64 13.39
CA THR A 21 6.59 9.68 14.01
C THR A 21 6.37 8.44 13.14
N ALA A 22 6.43 8.57 11.81
CA ALA A 22 6.36 7.43 10.91
C ALA A 22 7.58 6.51 11.08
N VAL A 23 8.80 7.08 11.15
CA VAL A 23 10.03 6.30 11.37
C VAL A 23 10.01 5.63 12.74
N GLU A 24 9.57 6.33 13.78
CA GLU A 24 9.42 5.75 15.12
C GLU A 24 8.45 4.56 15.12
N ALA A 25 7.27 4.70 14.49
CA ALA A 25 6.29 3.62 14.38
C ALA A 25 6.84 2.41 13.59
N GLN A 26 7.62 2.66 12.53
CA GLN A 26 8.28 1.61 11.76
C GLN A 26 9.30 0.84 12.63
N GLN A 27 10.08 1.53 13.46
CA GLN A 27 11.04 0.90 14.36
C GLN A 27 10.36 0.11 15.48
N GLN A 28 9.38 0.70 16.16
CA GLN A 28 8.68 0.07 17.28
C GLN A 28 7.90 -1.19 16.88
N SER A 29 7.35 -1.20 15.66
CA SER A 29 6.59 -2.34 15.13
C SER A 29 7.47 -3.42 14.49
N ASN A 30 8.79 -3.20 14.36
CA ASN A 30 9.65 -3.94 13.45
C ASN A 30 9.10 -4.01 12.01
N GLY A 31 8.32 -2.99 11.62
CA GLY A 31 7.74 -2.84 10.31
C GLY A 31 8.75 -2.32 9.28
N ARG A 32 8.27 -2.00 8.07
CA ARG A 32 9.11 -1.49 6.98
C ARG A 32 8.34 -0.51 6.10
N PHE A 33 9.06 0.39 5.45
CA PHE A 33 8.52 1.16 4.34
C PHE A 33 8.82 0.44 3.03
N LEU A 34 7.81 0.34 2.17
CA LEU A 34 7.91 -0.23 0.83
C LEU A 34 7.42 0.82 -0.17
N ALA A 35 8.15 0.97 -1.26
CA ALA A 35 7.69 1.75 -2.40
C ALA A 35 6.99 0.82 -3.40
N ALA A 36 5.94 1.33 -4.03
CA ALA A 36 5.27 0.72 -5.16
C ALA A 36 5.34 1.69 -6.35
N THR A 37 5.56 1.14 -7.53
CA THR A 37 5.51 1.86 -8.81
C THR A 37 4.06 2.18 -9.19
N ASP A 38 3.86 3.16 -10.07
CA ASP A 38 2.52 3.50 -10.57
C ASP A 38 1.88 2.31 -11.29
N GLU A 39 2.67 1.49 -11.97
CA GLU A 39 2.23 0.25 -12.61
C GLU A 39 1.73 -0.77 -11.59
N GLU A 40 2.46 -0.99 -10.49
CA GLU A 40 2.03 -1.89 -9.40
C GLU A 40 0.75 -1.36 -8.72
N ILE A 41 0.65 -0.04 -8.52
CA ILE A 41 -0.55 0.60 -7.97
C ILE A 41 -1.76 0.38 -8.89
N LEU A 42 -1.61 0.55 -10.21
CA LEU A 42 -2.69 0.31 -11.18
C LEU A 42 -3.07 -1.17 -11.25
N ALA A 43 -2.08 -2.07 -11.21
CA ALA A 43 -2.34 -3.50 -11.18
C ALA A 43 -3.17 -3.88 -9.94
N ALA A 44 -2.81 -3.37 -8.76
CA ALA A 44 -3.57 -3.58 -7.54
C ALA A 44 -4.97 -2.94 -7.59
N TYR A 45 -5.10 -1.74 -8.15
CA TYR A 45 -6.38 -1.06 -8.34
C TYR A 45 -7.35 -1.91 -9.17
N HIS A 46 -6.88 -2.43 -10.31
CA HIS A 46 -7.69 -3.31 -11.17
C HIS A 46 -7.98 -4.66 -10.54
N LEU A 47 -7.00 -5.25 -9.84
CA LEU A 47 -7.16 -6.53 -9.14
C LEU A 47 -8.30 -6.47 -8.13
N VAL A 48 -8.35 -5.43 -7.31
CA VAL A 48 -9.35 -5.29 -6.23
C VAL A 48 -10.75 -5.10 -6.80
N ALA A 49 -10.87 -4.30 -7.85
CA ALA A 49 -12.14 -4.11 -8.54
C ALA A 49 -12.63 -5.41 -9.19
N ALA A 50 -11.73 -6.19 -9.79
CA ALA A 50 -12.07 -7.44 -10.47
C ALA A 50 -12.36 -8.61 -9.51
N ALA A 51 -11.58 -8.74 -8.43
CA ALA A 51 -11.68 -9.86 -7.49
C ALA A 51 -12.82 -9.68 -6.48
N GLU A 52 -12.98 -8.47 -5.93
CA GLU A 52 -13.89 -8.22 -4.81
C GLU A 52 -15.05 -7.29 -5.17
N GLY A 53 -15.07 -6.72 -6.39
CA GLY A 53 -16.07 -5.72 -6.77
C GLY A 53 -15.92 -4.40 -5.99
N VAL A 54 -14.76 -4.17 -5.36
CA VAL A 54 -14.49 -2.98 -4.54
C VAL A 54 -13.69 -1.97 -5.36
N PHE A 55 -14.21 -0.75 -5.46
CA PHE A 55 -13.49 0.36 -6.10
C PHE A 55 -12.79 1.22 -5.06
N VAL A 56 -11.48 1.42 -5.24
CA VAL A 56 -10.64 2.24 -4.36
C VAL A 56 -9.90 3.29 -5.17
N GLU A 57 -9.50 4.42 -4.59
CA GLU A 57 -8.60 5.35 -5.29
C GLU A 57 -7.17 4.77 -5.47
N PRO A 58 -6.34 5.27 -6.41
CA PRO A 58 -4.99 4.77 -6.62
C PRO A 58 -4.11 4.78 -5.36
N ALA A 59 -4.20 5.82 -4.53
CA ALA A 59 -3.45 5.90 -3.28
C ALA A 59 -3.84 4.79 -2.28
N SER A 60 -5.10 4.38 -2.31
CA SER A 60 -5.59 3.26 -1.51
C SER A 60 -5.05 1.92 -2.04
N ALA A 61 -4.99 1.75 -3.36
CA ALA A 61 -4.41 0.57 -3.99
C ALA A 61 -2.91 0.39 -3.71
N ALA A 62 -2.16 1.45 -3.41
CA ALA A 62 -0.73 1.38 -3.08
C ALA A 62 -0.43 0.47 -1.88
N SER A 63 -1.33 0.43 -0.90
CA SER A 63 -1.19 -0.44 0.27
C SER A 63 -1.31 -1.94 -0.07
N ILE A 64 -2.11 -2.27 -1.10
CA ILE A 64 -2.31 -3.63 -1.60
C ILE A 64 -1.16 -4.03 -2.52
N ALA A 65 -0.71 -3.11 -3.39
CA ALA A 65 0.50 -3.28 -4.19
C ALA A 65 1.72 -3.59 -3.30
N GLY A 66 1.90 -2.81 -2.23
CA GLY A 66 2.97 -3.04 -1.26
C GLY A 66 2.87 -4.39 -0.55
N LEU A 67 1.67 -4.85 -0.20
CA LEU A 67 1.46 -6.17 0.39
C LEU A 67 1.79 -7.30 -0.59
N LEU A 68 1.29 -7.23 -1.83
CA LEU A 68 1.58 -8.22 -2.87
C LEU A 68 3.09 -8.33 -3.11
N LYS A 69 3.76 -7.18 -3.16
CA LYS A 69 5.22 -7.12 -3.25
C LYS A 69 5.90 -7.74 -2.03
N ALA A 70 5.44 -7.45 -0.82
CA ALA A 70 6.01 -8.02 0.40
C ALA A 70 5.84 -9.55 0.47
N ILE A 71 4.73 -10.08 -0.04
CA ILE A 71 4.51 -11.53 -0.15
C ILE A 71 5.46 -12.13 -1.19
N HIS A 72 5.53 -11.52 -2.38
CA HIS A 72 6.45 -11.95 -3.44
C HIS A 72 7.92 -11.96 -2.98
N ASP A 73 8.33 -10.93 -2.25
CA ASP A 73 9.71 -10.77 -1.75
C ASP A 73 9.97 -11.63 -0.49
N GLY A 74 8.98 -12.42 -0.04
CA GLY A 74 9.10 -13.38 1.07
C GLY A 74 9.10 -12.74 2.47
N TRP A 75 8.66 -11.49 2.59
CA TRP A 75 8.63 -10.75 3.86
C TRP A 75 7.35 -10.99 4.64
N VAL A 76 6.25 -11.28 3.94
CA VAL A 76 4.96 -11.63 4.52
C VAL A 76 4.61 -13.03 4.08
N ALA A 77 4.27 -13.89 5.03
CA ALA A 77 3.86 -15.25 4.74
C ALA A 77 2.42 -15.25 4.16
N PRO A 78 2.17 -15.97 3.05
CA PRO A 78 0.86 -15.94 2.37
C PRO A 78 -0.25 -16.64 3.17
N ASP A 79 0.10 -17.45 4.16
CA ASP A 79 -0.80 -18.22 5.01
C ASP A 79 -1.26 -17.47 6.27
N GLN A 80 -0.69 -16.30 6.57
CA GLN A 80 -1.07 -15.51 7.73
C GLN A 80 -2.17 -14.49 7.41
N PRO A 81 -3.13 -14.27 8.33
CA PRO A 81 -4.12 -13.24 8.16
C PRO A 81 -3.46 -11.86 8.24
N TRP A 82 -3.66 -11.07 7.21
CA TRP A 82 -3.17 -9.70 7.12
C TRP A 82 -4.35 -8.73 7.02
N CYS A 83 -4.10 -7.46 7.30
CA CYS A 83 -5.08 -6.39 7.17
C CYS A 83 -4.41 -5.21 6.49
N VAL A 84 -5.05 -4.67 5.46
CA VAL A 84 -4.58 -3.48 4.74
C VAL A 84 -5.46 -2.30 5.14
N ARG A 85 -4.84 -1.15 5.42
CA ARG A 85 -5.54 0.10 5.73
C ARG A 85 -5.42 1.04 4.54
N SER A 86 -6.56 1.38 3.93
CA SER A 86 -6.63 2.39 2.88
C SER A 86 -7.07 3.75 3.47
N PRO A 87 -6.58 4.89 2.92
CA PRO A 87 -7.04 6.23 3.31
C PRO A 87 -8.55 6.45 3.12
N ALA A 88 -9.16 5.77 2.14
CA ALA A 88 -10.56 5.95 1.76
C ALA A 88 -11.49 4.85 2.32
N THR A 89 -11.01 3.66 2.69
CA THR A 89 -11.84 2.58 3.25
C THR A 89 -11.01 1.58 4.07
N VAL A 90 -11.50 1.19 5.25
CA VAL A 90 -10.99 0.02 5.99
C VAL A 90 -11.80 -1.19 5.52
N SER A 91 -11.29 -1.93 4.53
CA SER A 91 -11.85 -3.23 4.17
C SER A 91 -10.80 -4.31 4.38
N LYS A 92 -11.18 -5.40 5.04
CA LYS A 92 -10.41 -6.64 5.04
C LYS A 92 -10.62 -7.28 3.67
N ILE A 93 -9.77 -6.91 2.72
CA ILE A 93 -9.75 -7.54 1.40
C ILE A 93 -9.06 -8.89 1.58
N PRO A 94 -9.67 -10.04 1.26
CA PRO A 94 -8.94 -11.28 1.12
C PRO A 94 -8.19 -11.27 -0.23
N ILE A 95 -6.92 -11.66 -0.27
CA ILE A 95 -6.21 -11.92 -1.54
C ILE A 95 -6.43 -13.39 -1.86
N PRO A 96 -6.98 -13.73 -3.04
CA PRO A 96 -7.12 -15.12 -3.45
C PRO A 96 -5.74 -15.80 -3.55
N ARG A 97 -5.70 -17.09 -3.21
CA ARG A 97 -4.52 -17.95 -3.38
C ARG A 97 -4.13 -18.08 -4.85
#